data_AF-A0A3T0DBX1-F1
#
_entry.id   AF-A0A3T0DBX1-F1
#
_cell.length_a   1.000
_cell.length_b   1.000
_cell.length_c   1.000
_cell.angle_alpha   90.00
_cell.angle_beta   90.00
_cell.angle_gamma   90.00
#
_symmetry.space_group_name_H-M   'P 1'
#
loop_
_entity.id
_entity.type
_entity.pdbx_description
1 polymer ?
#
loop_
_entity_poly.entity_id
_entity_poly.type
_entity_poly.pdbx_seq_one_letter_code
_entity_poly.pdbx_strand_id
1 'polypeptide(L)'
;MRQTTSDLSQQDLEDARVILEVLKLVHQQRGNRGAAGRKLLRHATDAFWDKPRETRQGHRRRVDGALWSPAALARANHPEPRLVGEHVYPMKLRIAGWYERLDNQEVPTAAEIAADLLATPWAIITGEEDEKLTRAKLRDRMPEDWDGHDLWARYRHPDVALDVDGFRPFPQQKS
;
A
#
# COMPACT_ATOMS: atom_id res chain seq x y z
N MET A 1 3.52 12.28 10.12
CA MET A 1 4.93 12.72 10.01
C MET A 1 5.43 12.30 8.63
N ARG A 2 5.87 13.23 7.78
CA ARG A 2 6.61 12.86 6.56
C ARG A 2 8.01 12.47 7.02
N GLN A 3 8.41 11.21 6.82
CA GLN A 3 9.80 10.81 7.03
C GLN A 3 10.66 11.54 6.01
N THR A 4 11.68 12.26 6.46
CA THR A 4 12.70 12.85 5.60
C THR A 4 13.59 11.74 5.05
N THR A 5 14.24 11.97 3.91
CA THR A 5 15.20 11.03 3.29
C THR A 5 16.35 10.59 4.22
N SER A 6 16.52 11.23 5.39
CA SER A 6 17.47 10.87 6.45
C SER A 6 17.09 9.61 7.25
N ASP A 7 15.83 9.15 7.17
CA ASP A 7 15.32 8.06 8.03
C ASP A 7 15.21 6.72 7.30
N LEU A 8 15.67 6.64 6.04
CA LEU A 8 15.65 5.40 5.26
C LEU A 8 16.74 4.45 5.77
N SER A 9 16.36 3.22 6.10
CA SER A 9 17.34 2.19 6.41
C SER A 9 18.10 1.76 5.14
N GLN A 10 19.27 1.15 5.32
CA GLN A 10 20.01 0.56 4.20
C GLN A 10 19.15 -0.49 3.47
N GLN A 11 18.36 -1.28 4.22
CA GLN A 11 17.46 -2.28 3.64
C GLN A 11 16.37 -1.61 2.76
N ASP A 12 15.79 -0.49 3.20
CA ASP A 12 14.80 0.24 2.39
C ASP A 12 15.38 0.69 1.06
N LEU A 13 16.62 1.18 1.06
CA LEU A 13 17.31 1.59 -0.16
C LEU A 13 17.64 0.41 -1.08
N GLU A 14 18.02 -0.74 -0.51
CA GLU A 14 18.31 -1.96 -1.26
C GLU A 14 17.05 -2.54 -1.92
N ASP A 15 15.95 -2.67 -1.17
CA ASP A 15 14.66 -3.15 -1.69
C ASP A 15 14.14 -2.22 -2.78
N ALA A 16 14.18 -0.90 -2.54
CA ALA A 16 13.75 0.09 -3.52
C ALA A 16 14.63 0.12 -4.77
N ARG A 17 15.93 -0.18 -4.65
CA ARG A 17 16.82 -0.32 -5.81
C ARG A 17 16.41 -1.52 -6.68
N VAL A 18 16.06 -2.66 -6.08
CA VAL A 18 15.58 -3.81 -6.85
C VAL A 18 14.27 -3.47 -7.59
N ILE A 19 13.34 -2.80 -6.91
CA ILE A 19 12.08 -2.35 -7.52
C ILE A 19 12.35 -1.37 -8.68
N LEU A 20 13.28 -0.43 -8.50
CA LEU A 20 13.70 0.51 -9.54
C LEU A 20 14.27 -0.19 -10.77
N GLU A 21 15.12 -1.20 -10.59
CA GLU A 21 15.71 -1.94 -11.71
C GLU A 21 14.66 -2.75 -12.46
N VAL A 22 13.69 -3.36 -11.75
CA VAL A 22 12.54 -4.01 -12.39
C VAL A 22 11.71 -2.99 -13.18
N LEU A 23 11.40 -1.84 -12.58
CA LEU A 23 10.65 -0.76 -13.23
C LEU A 23 11.33 -0.32 -14.54
N LYS A 24 12.65 -0.05 -14.52
CA LYS A 24 13.42 0.32 -15.71
C LYS A 24 13.40 -0.78 -16.77
N LEU A 25 13.64 -2.03 -16.38
CA LEU A 25 13.66 -3.16 -17.31
C LEU A 25 12.32 -3.34 -18.02
N VAL A 26 11.23 -3.28 -17.27
CA VAL A 26 9.88 -3.45 -17.82
C VAL A 26 9.48 -2.27 -18.68
N HIS A 27 9.87 -1.05 -18.29
CA HIS A 27 9.66 0.14 -19.13
C HIS A 27 10.44 0.06 -20.45
N GLN A 28 11.65 -0.47 -20.47
CA GLN A 28 12.42 -0.61 -21.72
C GLN A 28 11.80 -1.62 -22.69
N GLN A 29 11.10 -2.64 -22.19
CA GLN A 29 10.46 -3.66 -23.03
C GLN A 29 9.10 -3.20 -23.55
N ARG A 30 9.06 -2.74 -24.82
CA ARG A 30 7.84 -2.24 -25.49
C ARG A 30 6.61 -3.17 -25.35
N GLY A 31 6.79 -4.49 -25.37
CA GLY A 31 5.70 -5.46 -25.20
C GLY A 31 5.16 -5.61 -23.78
N ASN A 32 5.92 -5.17 -22.77
CA ASN A 32 5.59 -5.35 -21.36
C ASN A 32 5.11 -4.08 -20.67
N ARG A 33 5.08 -2.92 -21.33
CA ARG A 33 4.57 -1.66 -20.74
C ARG A 33 3.08 -1.68 -20.34
N GLY A 34 2.34 -2.69 -20.78
CA GLY A 34 0.91 -2.89 -20.47
C GLY A 34 0.65 -3.56 -19.13
N ALA A 35 -0.48 -4.27 -19.04
CA ALA A 35 -0.93 -4.93 -17.81
C ALA A 35 0.09 -5.95 -17.26
N ALA A 36 0.80 -6.67 -18.14
CA ALA A 36 1.80 -7.65 -17.75
C ALA A 36 2.97 -7.03 -16.97
N GLY A 37 3.49 -5.88 -17.42
CA GLY A 37 4.58 -5.20 -16.72
C GLY A 37 4.16 -4.57 -15.41
N ARG A 38 2.95 -4.00 -15.35
CA ARG A 38 2.39 -3.50 -14.09
C ARG A 38 2.21 -4.64 -13.08
N LYS A 39 1.81 -5.83 -13.52
CA LYS A 39 1.72 -7.03 -12.68
C LYS A 39 3.09 -7.49 -12.19
N LEU A 40 4.10 -7.51 -13.06
CA LEU A 40 5.47 -7.86 -12.67
C LEU A 40 6.03 -6.88 -11.63
N LEU A 41 5.82 -5.58 -11.83
CA LEU A 41 6.24 -4.56 -10.86
C LEU A 41 5.52 -4.73 -9.53
N ARG A 42 4.21 -5.01 -9.55
CA ARG A 42 3.45 -5.33 -8.34
C ARG A 42 4.04 -6.53 -7.60
N HIS A 43 4.38 -7.61 -8.32
CA HIS A 43 5.00 -8.77 -7.71
C HIS A 43 6.39 -8.46 -7.13
N ALA A 44 7.18 -7.61 -7.79
CA ALA A 44 8.47 -7.16 -7.26
C ALA A 44 8.28 -6.34 -5.98
N THR A 45 7.36 -5.37 -5.97
CA THR A 45 7.03 -4.62 -4.76
C THR A 45 6.52 -5.54 -3.65
N ASP A 46 5.61 -6.46 -3.94
CA ASP A 46 5.12 -7.41 -2.93
C ASP A 46 6.26 -8.28 -2.37
N ALA A 47 7.20 -8.73 -3.21
CA ALA A 47 8.25 -9.66 -2.82
C ALA A 47 9.39 -9.01 -2.03
N PHE A 48 9.82 -7.82 -2.44
CA PHE A 48 10.97 -7.12 -1.85
C PHE A 48 10.56 -6.08 -0.81
N TRP A 49 9.37 -5.50 -0.91
CA TRP A 49 8.91 -4.48 0.03
C TRP A 49 7.92 -5.02 1.05
N ASP A 50 6.75 -5.48 0.58
CA ASP A 50 5.61 -5.75 1.46
C ASP A 50 5.84 -7.02 2.30
N LYS A 51 6.14 -8.17 1.67
CA LYS A 51 6.25 -9.47 2.36
C LYS A 51 7.34 -9.53 3.44
N PRO A 52 8.55 -8.99 3.26
CA PRO A 52 9.56 -8.99 4.32
C PRO A 52 9.13 -8.18 5.55
N ARG A 53 8.25 -7.19 5.36
CA ARG A 53 7.69 -6.33 6.41
C ARG A 53 6.37 -6.88 6.98
N GLU A 54 5.85 -7.97 6.42
CA GLU A 54 4.75 -8.73 7.02
C GLU A 54 5.29 -9.56 8.21
N THR A 55 4.99 -9.14 9.45
CA THR A 55 5.22 -9.97 10.63
C THR A 55 4.13 -11.04 10.73
N ARG A 56 4.55 -12.32 10.84
CA ARG A 56 3.64 -13.44 11.14
C ARG A 56 3.52 -13.59 12.66
N GLN A 57 2.33 -13.32 13.20
CA GLN A 57 1.95 -13.79 14.54
C GLN A 57 0.77 -14.76 14.41
N GLY A 58 1.08 -16.06 14.33
CA GLY A 58 0.10 -17.11 14.06
C GLY A 58 -0.45 -17.05 12.63
N HIS A 59 -1.77 -17.20 12.46
CA HIS A 59 -2.46 -17.06 11.17
C HIS A 59 -2.64 -15.59 10.71
N ARG A 60 -2.13 -14.62 11.46
CA ARG A 60 -2.40 -13.20 11.24
C ARG A 60 -1.22 -12.57 10.50
N ARG A 61 -1.49 -12.00 9.32
CA ARG A 61 -0.55 -11.10 8.65
C ARG A 61 -0.62 -9.76 9.35
N ARG A 62 0.47 -9.35 9.99
CA ARG A 62 0.63 -8.01 10.54
C ARG A 62 1.67 -7.30 9.68
N VAL A 63 1.50 -6.01 9.46
CA VAL A 63 2.56 -5.16 8.92
C VAL A 63 2.87 -4.17 10.03
N ASP A 64 4.14 -4.05 10.40
CA ASP A 64 4.52 -3.12 11.46
C ASP A 64 4.13 -1.69 11.05
N GLY A 65 3.50 -0.96 11.97
CA GLY A 65 2.94 0.36 11.68
C GLY A 65 1.57 0.36 10.96
N ALA A 66 0.98 -0.80 10.68
CA ALA A 66 -0.36 -0.85 10.10
C ALA A 66 -1.43 -0.31 11.06
N LEU A 67 -2.39 0.41 10.49
CA LEU A 67 -3.52 0.99 11.19
C LEU A 67 -4.76 0.13 10.98
N TRP A 68 -5.42 -0.23 12.07
CA TRP A 68 -6.56 -1.13 12.07
C TRP A 68 -7.86 -0.33 12.18
N SER A 69 -8.85 -0.68 11.36
CA SER A 69 -10.20 -0.14 11.52
C SER A 69 -10.80 -0.54 12.86
N PRO A 70 -11.77 0.22 13.40
CA PRO A 70 -12.49 -0.19 14.60
C PRO A 70 -13.11 -1.58 14.50
N ALA A 71 -13.66 -1.93 13.33
CA ALA A 71 -14.26 -3.24 13.08
C ALA A 71 -13.20 -4.36 13.04
N ALA A 72 -12.04 -4.11 12.42
CA ALA A 72 -10.93 -5.05 12.42
C ALA A 72 -10.38 -5.31 13.83
N LEU A 73 -10.23 -4.26 14.65
CA LEU A 73 -9.82 -4.38 16.05
C LEU A 73 -10.78 -5.23 16.86
N ALA A 74 -12.09 -4.97 16.74
CA ALA A 74 -13.12 -5.74 17.45
C ALA A 74 -13.10 -7.24 17.07
N ARG A 75 -12.69 -7.56 15.84
CA ARG A 75 -12.62 -8.94 15.33
C ARG A 75 -11.27 -9.60 15.47
N ALA A 76 -10.24 -8.88 15.91
CA ALA A 76 -8.87 -9.36 15.83
C ALA A 76 -8.63 -10.70 16.55
N ASN A 77 -9.40 -10.98 17.60
CA ASN A 77 -9.33 -12.21 18.40
C ASN A 77 -10.42 -13.23 18.07
N HIS A 78 -11.25 -12.98 17.06
CA HIS A 78 -12.26 -13.93 16.60
C HIS A 78 -11.59 -15.16 15.93
N PRO A 79 -12.16 -16.39 16.06
CA PRO A 79 -11.61 -17.58 15.40
C PRO A 79 -11.50 -17.45 13.88
N GLU A 80 -12.47 -16.78 13.26
CA GLU A 80 -12.46 -16.40 11.85
C GLU A 80 -12.57 -14.88 11.74
N PRO A 81 -11.46 -14.14 11.81
CA PRO A 81 -11.51 -12.68 11.87
C PRO A 81 -11.75 -12.03 10.50
N ARG A 82 -11.50 -12.78 9.41
CA ARG A 82 -11.64 -12.36 7.99
C ARG A 82 -11.13 -10.94 7.76
N LEU A 83 -9.84 -10.75 8.02
CA LEU A 83 -9.16 -9.47 7.90
C LEU A 83 -8.41 -9.36 6.57
N VAL A 84 -8.36 -8.16 6.03
CA VAL A 84 -7.68 -7.81 4.78
C VAL A 84 -6.63 -6.76 5.10
N GLY A 85 -5.39 -7.00 4.66
CA GLY A 85 -4.35 -5.98 4.66
C GLY A 85 -4.32 -5.27 3.32
N GLU A 86 -4.34 -3.94 3.33
CA GLU A 86 -4.39 -3.15 2.12
C GLU A 86 -3.62 -1.82 2.23
N HIS A 87 -3.05 -1.37 1.13
CA HIS A 87 -2.45 -0.05 1.00
C HIS A 87 -3.51 1.05 1.02
N VAL A 88 -3.45 2.02 1.93
CA VAL A 88 -4.42 3.13 1.96
C VAL A 88 -4.42 3.90 0.64
N TYR A 89 -3.26 4.15 0.04
CA TYR A 89 -3.18 4.60 -1.35
C TYR A 89 -3.02 3.39 -2.30
N PRO A 90 -3.91 3.19 -3.30
CA PRO A 90 -3.87 2.00 -4.13
C PRO A 90 -2.52 1.80 -4.86
N MET A 91 -1.89 0.65 -4.62
CA MET A 91 -0.61 0.29 -5.26
C MET A 91 -0.68 0.32 -6.79
N LYS A 92 -1.86 0.07 -7.39
CA LYS A 92 -2.08 0.20 -8.83
C LYS A 92 -1.81 1.63 -9.32
N LEU A 93 -2.26 2.64 -8.58
CA LEU A 93 -2.05 4.05 -8.91
C LEU A 93 -0.61 4.46 -8.68
N ARG A 94 0.01 3.98 -7.59
CA ARG A 94 1.43 4.19 -7.33
C ARG A 94 2.30 3.69 -8.49
N ILE A 95 2.10 2.44 -8.89
CA ILE A 95 2.79 1.84 -10.04
C ILE A 95 2.55 2.67 -11.31
N ALA A 96 1.30 3.09 -11.57
CA ALA A 96 1.00 3.92 -12.73
C ALA A 96 1.76 5.25 -12.71
N GLY A 97 1.86 5.91 -11.56
CA GLY A 97 2.62 7.15 -11.41
C GLY A 97 4.13 6.97 -11.64
N TRP A 98 4.71 5.86 -11.20
CA TRP A 98 6.12 5.57 -11.50
C TRP A 98 6.38 5.36 -13.01
N TYR A 99 5.43 4.75 -13.73
CA TYR A 99 5.50 4.65 -15.18
C TYR A 99 5.39 6.01 -15.86
N GLU A 100 4.44 6.83 -15.43
CA GLU A 100 4.23 8.17 -15.99
C GLU A 100 5.48 9.04 -15.84
N ARG A 101 6.15 8.99 -14.69
CA ARG A 101 7.45 9.65 -14.50
C ARG A 101 8.49 9.20 -15.52
N LEU A 102 8.61 7.87 -15.75
CA LEU A 102 9.54 7.36 -16.77
C LEU A 102 9.17 7.76 -18.21
N ASP A 103 7.87 7.79 -18.53
CA ASP A 103 7.39 8.26 -19.84
C ASP A 103 7.74 9.75 -20.05
N ASN A 104 7.78 10.54 -18.97
CA ASN A 104 8.22 11.93 -18.95
C ASN A 104 9.74 12.10 -18.77
N GLN A 105 10.53 11.04 -18.92
CA GLN A 105 11.99 11.04 -18.77
C GLN A 105 12.50 11.40 -17.36
N GLU A 106 11.62 11.34 -16.35
CA GLU A 106 11.95 11.52 -14.95
C GLU A 106 12.20 10.17 -14.29
N VAL A 107 13.46 9.76 -14.21
CA VAL A 107 13.83 8.50 -13.57
C VAL A 107 13.78 8.64 -12.04
N PRO A 108 12.88 7.92 -11.34
CA PRO A 108 12.85 7.98 -9.88
C PRO A 108 14.14 7.43 -9.28
N THR A 109 14.59 8.02 -8.19
CA THR A 109 15.69 7.43 -7.40
C THR A 109 15.18 6.29 -6.51
N ALA A 110 16.07 5.41 -6.05
CA ALA A 110 15.70 4.39 -5.07
C ALA A 110 15.19 5.03 -3.76
N ALA A 111 15.77 6.16 -3.35
CA ALA A 111 15.33 6.89 -2.17
C ALA A 111 13.91 7.45 -2.33
N GLU A 112 13.55 7.93 -3.53
CA GLU A 112 12.18 8.39 -3.82
C GLU A 112 11.17 7.24 -3.81
N ILE A 113 11.51 6.08 -4.37
CA ILE A 113 10.65 4.89 -4.32
C ILE A 113 10.45 4.44 -2.87
N ALA A 114 11.53 4.37 -2.08
CA ALA A 114 11.45 4.00 -0.67
C ALA A 114 10.60 5.00 0.13
N ALA A 115 10.85 6.31 -0.03
CA ALA A 115 10.10 7.35 0.65
C ALA A 115 8.62 7.33 0.27
N ASP A 116 8.30 7.13 -1.00
CA ASP A 116 6.93 6.99 -1.48
C ASP A 116 6.23 5.79 -0.81
N LEU A 117 6.88 4.62 -0.78
CA LEU A 117 6.35 3.41 -0.16
C LEU A 117 6.13 3.55 1.34
N LEU A 118 7.02 4.22 2.07
CA LEU A 118 6.88 4.50 3.51
C LEU A 118 5.84 5.57 3.82
N ALA A 119 5.64 6.54 2.93
CA ALA A 119 4.73 7.65 3.16
C ALA A 119 3.24 7.24 3.21
N THR A 120 2.92 6.04 2.73
CA THR A 120 1.55 5.55 2.68
C THR A 120 1.27 4.55 3.80
N PRO A 121 0.27 4.82 4.65
CA PRO A 121 -0.11 3.87 5.68
C PRO A 121 -0.60 2.54 5.09
N TRP A 122 -0.27 1.46 5.78
CA TRP A 122 -0.94 0.19 5.61
C TRP A 122 -2.19 0.15 6.48
N ALA A 123 -3.31 -0.32 5.96
CA ALA A 123 -4.55 -0.50 6.69
C ALA A 123 -4.88 -1.98 6.87
N ILE A 124 -5.41 -2.33 8.04
CA ILE A 124 -6.08 -3.62 8.29
C ILE A 124 -7.57 -3.34 8.45
N ILE A 125 -8.37 -3.91 7.56
CA ILE A 125 -9.83 -3.77 7.50
C ILE A 125 -10.49 -5.15 7.55
N THR A 126 -11.81 -5.22 7.72
CA THR A 126 -12.56 -6.47 7.60
C THR A 126 -12.86 -6.80 6.13
N GLY A 127 -13.22 -8.06 5.86
CA GLY A 127 -13.70 -8.46 4.53
C GLY A 127 -14.92 -7.65 4.07
N GLU A 128 -15.85 -7.32 4.96
CA GLU A 128 -17.02 -6.50 4.60
C GLU A 128 -16.62 -5.06 4.26
N GLU A 129 -15.60 -4.50 4.91
CA GLU A 129 -15.04 -3.19 4.56
C GLU A 129 -14.35 -3.22 3.18
N ASP A 130 -13.59 -4.28 2.86
CA ASP A 130 -13.02 -4.51 1.53
C ASP A 130 -14.10 -4.66 0.44
N GLU A 131 -15.21 -5.32 0.77
CA GLU A 131 -16.35 -5.44 -0.13
C GLU A 131 -17.04 -4.09 -0.38
N LYS A 132 -17.11 -3.19 0.62
CA LYS A 132 -17.64 -1.83 0.41
C LYS A 132 -16.79 -1.07 -0.60
N LEU A 133 -15.46 -1.11 -0.47
CA LEU A 133 -14.53 -0.53 -1.45
C LEU A 133 -14.73 -1.12 -2.85
N THR A 134 -14.91 -2.44 -2.92
CA THR A 134 -15.14 -3.15 -4.18
C THR A 134 -16.45 -2.71 -4.83
N ARG A 135 -17.56 -2.65 -4.07
CA ARG A 135 -18.87 -2.20 -4.58
C ARG A 135 -18.86 -0.75 -5.03
N ALA A 136 -18.15 0.13 -4.31
CA ALA A 136 -17.95 1.52 -4.69
C ALA A 136 -16.98 1.71 -5.87
N LYS A 137 -16.35 0.62 -6.39
CA LYS A 137 -15.31 0.66 -7.43
C LYS A 137 -14.06 1.48 -7.04
N LEU A 138 -13.78 1.56 -5.73
CA LEU A 138 -12.68 2.30 -5.11
C LEU A 138 -11.58 1.38 -4.53
N ARG A 139 -11.65 0.07 -4.80
CA ARG A 139 -10.61 -0.89 -4.40
C ARG A 139 -9.24 -0.54 -4.98
N ASP A 140 -9.21 -0.13 -6.24
CA ASP A 140 -7.97 0.13 -6.99
C ASP A 140 -7.89 1.55 -7.56
N ARG A 141 -8.71 2.47 -7.04
CA ARG A 141 -8.88 3.86 -7.51
C ARG A 141 -9.11 4.82 -6.34
N MET A 142 -8.86 6.10 -6.58
CA MET A 142 -9.30 7.19 -5.71
C MET A 142 -10.65 7.74 -6.22
N PRO A 143 -11.43 8.42 -5.36
CA PRO A 143 -12.61 9.18 -5.78
C PRO A 143 -12.28 10.18 -6.90
N GLU A 144 -13.25 10.49 -7.74
CA GLU A 144 -13.05 11.42 -8.87
C GLU A 144 -12.73 12.85 -8.41
N ASP A 145 -13.25 13.24 -7.25
CA ASP A 145 -13.04 14.52 -6.59
C ASP A 145 -11.82 14.54 -5.64
N TRP A 146 -10.96 13.52 -5.72
CA TRP A 146 -9.79 13.43 -4.85
C TRP A 146 -8.80 14.57 -5.13
N ASP A 147 -8.43 15.29 -4.07
CA ASP A 147 -7.54 16.45 -4.10
C ASP A 147 -6.04 16.12 -4.24
N GLY A 148 -5.68 14.83 -4.30
CA GLY A 148 -4.30 14.37 -4.36
C GLY A 148 -3.58 14.33 -3.00
N HIS A 149 -4.25 14.71 -1.90
CA HIS A 149 -3.64 14.88 -0.58
C HIS A 149 -4.23 13.94 0.46
N ASP A 150 -5.57 13.79 0.52
CA ASP A 150 -6.20 12.91 1.50
C ASP A 150 -6.07 11.44 1.09
N LEU A 151 -5.05 10.75 1.59
CA LEU A 151 -4.85 9.32 1.32
C LEU A 151 -6.07 8.46 1.72
N TRP A 152 -6.88 8.92 2.68
CA TRP A 152 -8.04 8.19 3.18
C TRP A 152 -9.34 8.52 2.46
N ALA A 153 -9.31 9.35 1.40
CA ALA A 153 -10.51 9.83 0.72
C ALA A 153 -11.45 8.70 0.29
N ARG A 154 -10.89 7.58 -0.21
CA ARG A 154 -11.68 6.39 -0.59
C ARG A 154 -12.42 5.73 0.57
N TYR A 155 -11.90 5.82 1.79
CA TYR A 155 -12.55 5.27 2.99
C TYR A 155 -13.66 6.21 3.48
N ARG A 156 -13.49 7.53 3.30
CA ARG A 156 -14.49 8.54 3.63
C ARG A 156 -15.61 8.68 2.59
N HIS A 157 -15.41 8.15 1.38
CA HIS A 157 -16.39 8.20 0.31
C HIS A 157 -17.79 7.72 0.79
N PRO A 158 -18.90 8.39 0.44
CA PRO A 158 -20.23 8.09 0.97
C PRO A 158 -20.67 6.61 0.85
N ASP A 159 -20.31 5.95 -0.26
CA ASP A 159 -20.63 4.54 -0.50
C ASP A 159 -19.77 3.54 0.32
N VAL A 160 -18.71 4.03 0.97
CA VAL A 160 -17.79 3.22 1.79
C VAL A 160 -17.96 3.55 3.27
N ALA A 161 -17.90 4.84 3.62
CA ALA A 161 -18.19 5.39 4.93
C ALA A 161 -17.53 4.62 6.09
N LEU A 162 -16.21 4.44 6.05
CA LEU A 162 -15.45 3.93 7.20
C LEU A 162 -15.14 5.07 8.17
N ASP A 163 -15.14 4.74 9.47
CA ASP A 163 -14.63 5.61 10.52
C ASP A 163 -13.09 5.67 10.43
N VAL A 164 -12.57 6.59 9.61
CA VAL A 164 -11.13 6.78 9.38
C VAL A 164 -10.44 7.31 10.63
N ASP A 165 -11.08 8.24 11.35
CA ASP A 165 -10.55 8.76 12.61
C ASP A 165 -10.48 7.64 13.65
N GLY A 166 -11.28 6.60 13.43
CA GLY A 166 -11.31 5.24 13.96
C GLY A 166 -10.03 4.40 13.89
N PHE A 167 -9.07 4.73 13.03
CA PHE A 167 -7.95 3.84 12.75
C PHE A 167 -6.83 3.98 13.78
N ARG A 168 -6.35 2.86 14.32
CA ARG A 168 -5.26 2.84 15.33
C ARG A 168 -4.33 1.63 15.16
N PRO A 169 -3.09 1.70 15.62
CA PRO A 169 -2.22 0.52 15.73
C PRO A 169 -2.88 -0.59 16.56
N PHE A 170 -2.57 -1.85 16.23
CA PHE A 170 -2.99 -2.98 17.06
C PHE A 170 -2.40 -2.84 18.47
N PRO A 171 -3.18 -3.03 19.55
CA PRO A 171 -2.64 -2.97 20.90
C PRO A 171 -1.55 -4.02 21.08
N GLN A 172 -0.33 -3.56 21.38
CA GLN A 172 0.75 -4.46 21.76
C GLN A 172 0.34 -5.15 23.07
N GLN A 173 0.27 -6.48 23.06
CA GLN A 173 0.20 -7.22 24.32
C GLN A 173 1.51 -6.95 25.06
N LYS A 174 1.45 -6.24 26.19
CA LYS A 174 2.58 -6.16 27.10
C LYS A 174 2.87 -7.58 27.57
N SER A 175 4.00 -8.12 27.13
CA SER A 175 4.60 -9.35 27.66
C SER A 175 4.89 -9.21 29.15
#